data_AF-A0A819Q2G8-F1
#
_entry.id   AF-A0A819Q2G8-F1
#
_cell.length_a   1.000
_cell.length_b   1.000
_cell.length_c   1.000
_cell.angle_alpha   90.00
_cell.angle_beta   90.00
_cell.angle_gamma   90.00
#
_symmetry.space_group_name_H-M   'P 1'
#
loop_
_entity.id
_entity.type
_entity.pdbx_description
1 polymer ?
#
loop_
_entity_poly.entity_id
_entity_poly.type
_entity_poly.pdbx_seq_one_letter_code
_entity_poly.pdbx_strand_id
1 'polypeptide(L)'
;MKIIRSSTTLQILIIILLAVVRLSYQTLYSCNASASCGCSTNSAVVSRIVGGEAAISATWGWAVSVSIANTYLCGGSIISSSWVITAAHCAKDFTASEFTIYAGSNRRWSGTQIRTVSKIIVHSGYNSVTYVNDIALLKLASPLDMSDPYVSSICLPSVSQATLSAGEWPPVGTNVVAVGWGRLSEGGSLPSTLQQVTLQTVDYQASTCTPTMVDWHVQFCAGVSGGGKGNCA
;
A
#
# COMPACT_ATOMS: atom_id res chain seq x y z
N MET A 1 -19.28 -25.57 44.84
CA MET A 1 -19.10 -24.54 43.79
C MET A 1 -17.97 -23.60 44.21
N LYS A 2 -16.72 -23.85 43.76
CA LYS A 2 -15.56 -22.99 44.09
C LYS A 2 -15.51 -21.86 43.06
N ILE A 3 -15.83 -20.65 43.49
CA ILE A 3 -15.64 -19.44 42.68
C ILE A 3 -14.14 -19.13 42.73
N ILE A 4 -13.42 -19.49 41.66
CA ILE A 4 -12.01 -19.12 41.51
C ILE A 4 -12.00 -17.62 41.19
N ARG A 5 -11.70 -16.78 42.19
CA ARG A 5 -11.44 -15.35 41.95
C ARG A 5 -10.12 -15.27 41.17
N SER A 6 -10.21 -14.80 39.93
CA SER A 6 -9.02 -14.48 39.13
C SER A 6 -8.13 -13.51 39.91
N SER A 7 -6.88 -13.88 40.14
CA SER A 7 -5.90 -13.04 40.84
C SER A 7 -5.64 -11.78 40.02
N THR A 8 -5.83 -10.61 40.62
CA THR A 8 -5.51 -9.29 40.02
C THR A 8 -4.06 -9.23 39.55
N THR A 9 -3.14 -9.87 40.28
CA THR A 9 -1.73 -10.00 39.89
C THR A 9 -1.56 -10.82 38.61
N LEU A 10 -2.33 -11.90 38.43
CA LEU A 10 -2.31 -12.72 37.22
C LEU A 10 -2.86 -11.95 36.00
N GLN A 11 -3.92 -11.16 36.20
CA GLN A 11 -4.46 -10.28 35.16
C GLN A 11 -3.46 -9.20 34.75
N ILE A 12 -2.77 -8.57 35.71
CA ILE A 12 -1.73 -7.58 35.43
C ILE A 12 -0.55 -8.21 34.68
N LEU A 13 -0.08 -9.40 35.10
CA LEU A 13 0.96 -10.15 34.39
C LEU A 13 0.58 -10.51 32.96
N ILE A 14 -0.67 -10.94 32.74
CA ILE A 14 -1.17 -11.24 31.39
C ILE A 14 -1.22 -9.97 30.54
N ILE A 15 -1.69 -8.84 31.07
CA ILE A 15 -1.72 -7.57 30.35
C ILE A 15 -0.30 -7.09 30.00
N ILE A 16 0.64 -7.17 30.94
CA ILE A 16 2.04 -6.82 30.71
C ILE A 16 2.65 -7.75 29.65
N LEU A 17 2.44 -9.06 29.76
CA LEU A 17 2.94 -10.02 28.78
C LEU A 17 2.35 -9.77 27.39
N LEU A 18 1.04 -9.53 27.27
CA LEU A 18 0.39 -9.20 26.01
C LEU A 18 0.91 -7.86 25.43
N ALA A 19 1.18 -6.86 26.28
CA ALA A 19 1.77 -5.59 25.85
C ALA A 19 3.21 -5.76 25.35
N VAL A 20 4.04 -6.53 26.08
CA VAL A 20 5.42 -6.85 25.70
C VAL A 20 5.46 -7.68 24.41
N VAL A 21 4.57 -8.65 24.27
CA VAL A 21 4.39 -9.44 23.04
C VAL A 21 3.92 -8.56 21.87
N ARG A 22 3.03 -7.58 22.09
CA ARG A 22 2.64 -6.62 21.04
C ARG A 22 3.80 -5.73 20.59
N LEU A 23 4.62 -5.26 21.53
CA LEU A 23 5.79 -4.42 21.24
C LEU A 23 6.87 -5.17 20.45
N SER A 24 7.03 -6.48 20.65
CA SER A 24 8.02 -7.30 19.93
C SER A 24 7.65 -7.68 18.49
N TYR A 25 6.44 -7.33 18.02
CA TYR A 25 5.96 -7.60 16.66
C TYR A 25 5.62 -6.35 15.83
N GLN A 26 6.04 -5.17 16.28
CA GLN A 26 5.87 -3.92 15.54
C GLN A 26 7.14 -3.55 14.80
N THR A 27 7.00 -3.13 13.55
CA THR A 27 8.09 -2.53 12.78
C THR A 27 7.86 -1.04 12.68
N LEU A 28 8.86 -0.25 13.07
CA LEU A 28 8.85 1.21 12.96
C LEU A 28 9.52 1.63 11.64
N TYR A 29 8.74 2.27 10.77
CA TYR A 29 9.25 2.95 9.59
C TYR A 29 9.30 4.44 9.90
N SER A 30 10.52 4.94 10.10
CA SER A 30 10.77 6.35 10.40
C SER A 30 11.44 7.04 9.22
N CYS A 31 11.13 8.32 9.05
CA CYS A 31 11.69 9.13 7.98
C CYS A 31 13.11 9.59 8.35
N ASN A 32 14.01 9.54 7.36
CA ASN A 32 15.26 10.30 7.43
C ASN A 32 14.98 11.74 6.98
N ALA A 33 15.23 12.72 7.85
CA ALA A 33 14.95 14.13 7.61
C ALA A 33 15.62 14.72 6.35
N SER A 34 16.67 14.07 5.82
CA SER A 34 17.34 14.49 4.59
C SER A 34 16.79 13.85 3.30
N ALA A 35 15.82 12.94 3.40
CA ALA A 35 15.28 12.25 2.23
C ALA A 35 14.27 13.12 1.47
N SER A 36 14.39 13.14 0.14
CA SER A 36 13.50 13.89 -0.76
C SER A 36 12.19 13.17 -1.10
N CYS A 37 12.10 11.87 -0.79
CA CYS A 37 10.96 11.00 -1.06
C CYS A 37 10.93 9.86 -0.02
N GLY A 38 9.85 9.06 -0.02
CA GLY A 38 9.69 7.91 0.88
C GLY A 38 9.53 8.30 2.36
N CYS A 39 9.22 9.57 2.59
CA CYS A 39 9.15 10.20 3.89
C CYS A 39 7.79 10.86 4.06
N SER A 40 7.21 10.71 5.25
CA SER A 40 5.97 11.37 5.64
C SER A 40 6.14 11.99 7.03
N THR A 41 5.25 12.92 7.38
CA THR A 41 5.29 13.65 8.66
C THR A 41 5.22 12.71 9.86
N ASN A 42 4.38 11.67 9.80
CA ASN A 42 4.26 10.68 10.86
C ASN A 42 5.01 9.41 10.51
N SER A 43 5.70 8.82 11.50
CA SER A 43 6.29 7.49 11.35
C SER A 43 5.20 6.43 11.32
N ALA A 44 5.38 5.40 10.50
CA ALA A 44 4.45 4.27 10.46
C ALA A 44 4.90 3.21 11.47
N VAL A 45 4.03 2.88 12.42
CA VAL A 45 4.17 1.70 13.27
C VAL A 45 3.25 0.64 12.68
N VAL A 46 3.82 -0.40 12.08
CA VAL A 46 3.03 -1.46 11.42
C VAL A 46 3.16 -2.74 12.23
N SER A 47 2.03 -3.23 12.74
CA SER A 47 1.98 -4.51 13.45
C SER A 47 1.96 -5.69 12.48
N ARG A 48 2.41 -6.86 12.95
CA ARG A 48 2.29 -8.13 12.19
C ARG A 48 0.88 -8.73 12.23
N ILE A 49 -0.15 -7.99 12.64
CA ILE A 49 -1.52 -8.52 12.81
C ILE A 49 -2.15 -8.89 11.45
N VAL A 50 -3.06 -9.87 11.47
CA VAL A 50 -3.82 -10.41 10.31
C VAL A 50 -5.05 -9.53 10.04
N GLY A 51 -5.34 -9.22 8.76
CA GLY A 51 -6.47 -8.37 8.34
C GLY A 51 -6.16 -6.88 8.16
N GLY A 52 -4.89 -6.48 8.36
CA GLY A 52 -4.46 -5.07 8.29
C GLY A 52 -4.92 -4.26 9.51
N GLU A 53 -4.37 -3.05 9.63
CA GLU A 53 -4.77 -2.09 10.65
C GLU A 53 -4.96 -0.71 10.05
N ALA A 54 -5.78 0.12 10.70
CA ALA A 54 -5.99 1.48 10.25
C ALA A 54 -4.69 2.28 10.33
N ALA A 55 -4.29 2.86 9.20
CA ALA A 55 -3.16 3.76 9.14
C ALA A 55 -3.51 5.11 9.79
N ILE A 56 -2.57 5.63 10.56
CA ILE A 56 -2.67 6.97 11.14
C ILE A 56 -2.53 8.00 10.00
N SER A 57 -3.18 9.16 10.14
CA SER A 57 -3.04 10.22 9.14
C SER A 57 -1.57 10.62 8.96
N ALA A 58 -1.19 11.03 7.74
CA ALA A 58 0.17 11.44 7.38
C ALA A 58 1.29 10.39 7.57
N THR A 59 0.99 9.09 7.70
CA THR A 59 2.03 8.04 7.70
C THR A 59 2.44 7.63 6.28
N TRP A 60 1.49 7.63 5.36
CA TRP A 60 1.67 7.23 3.96
C TRP A 60 1.26 8.38 3.04
N GLY A 61 1.99 9.50 3.11
CA GLY A 61 1.63 10.76 2.42
C GLY A 61 1.60 10.66 0.89
N TRP A 62 2.14 9.58 0.33
CA TRP A 62 2.07 9.26 -1.09
C TRP A 62 0.82 8.49 -1.50
N ALA A 63 0.06 7.90 -0.57
CA ALA A 63 -1.13 7.13 -0.90
C ALA A 63 -2.25 8.08 -1.37
N VAL A 64 -2.83 7.78 -2.53
CA VAL A 64 -3.97 8.54 -3.08
C VAL A 64 -5.17 7.67 -3.36
N SER A 65 -6.35 8.23 -3.14
CA SER A 65 -7.61 7.61 -3.54
C SER A 65 -7.94 8.05 -4.97
N VAL A 66 -8.04 7.08 -5.88
CA VAL A 66 -8.35 7.31 -7.29
C VAL A 66 -9.82 6.97 -7.52
N SER A 67 -10.58 7.95 -7.99
CA SER A 67 -12.01 7.82 -8.24
C SER A 67 -12.36 8.16 -9.69
N ILE A 68 -13.42 7.53 -10.19
CA ILE A 68 -14.06 7.87 -11.45
C ILE A 68 -15.51 8.25 -11.18
N ALA A 69 -16.00 9.34 -11.77
CA ALA A 69 -17.41 9.76 -11.61
C ALA A 69 -17.90 9.71 -10.14
N ASN A 70 -17.08 10.20 -9.20
CA ASN A 70 -17.31 10.20 -7.73
C ASN A 70 -17.41 8.82 -7.07
N THR A 71 -17.03 7.75 -7.75
CA THR A 71 -16.94 6.39 -7.21
C THR A 71 -15.49 5.97 -7.07
N TYR A 72 -15.16 5.35 -5.94
CA TYR A 72 -13.81 4.84 -5.69
C TYR A 72 -13.50 3.72 -6.67
N LEU A 73 -12.38 3.85 -7.36
CA LEU A 73 -11.90 2.85 -8.31
C LEU A 73 -10.72 2.08 -7.72
N CYS A 74 -9.63 2.79 -7.46
CA CYS A 74 -8.34 2.20 -7.08
C CYS A 74 -7.55 3.09 -6.11
N GLY A 75 -6.42 2.55 -5.66
CA GLY A 75 -5.35 3.35 -5.06
C GLY A 75 -4.34 3.84 -6.11
N GLY A 76 -3.47 4.73 -5.67
CA GLY A 76 -2.28 5.15 -6.41
C GLY A 76 -1.19 5.64 -5.47
N SER A 77 -0.02 5.93 -6.02
CA SER A 77 1.09 6.54 -5.28
C SER A 77 1.60 7.81 -5.95
N ILE A 78 1.88 8.85 -5.17
CA ILE A 78 2.51 10.07 -5.67
C ILE A 78 3.99 9.81 -5.88
N ILE A 79 4.48 10.02 -7.10
CA ILE A 79 5.90 9.88 -7.45
C ILE A 79 6.56 11.23 -7.72
N SER A 80 5.76 12.28 -7.95
CA SER A 80 6.19 13.68 -8.00
C SER A 80 4.98 14.60 -7.86
N SER A 81 5.19 15.91 -7.76
CA SER A 81 4.09 16.89 -7.64
C SER A 81 3.07 16.82 -8.78
N SER A 82 3.41 16.31 -9.97
CA SER A 82 2.50 16.25 -11.13
C SER A 82 2.14 14.83 -11.58
N TRP A 83 2.60 13.80 -10.88
CA TRP A 83 2.45 12.42 -11.32
C TRP A 83 2.05 11.48 -10.20
N VAL A 84 1.03 10.68 -10.50
CA VAL A 84 0.60 9.53 -9.72
C VAL A 84 0.84 8.26 -10.53
N ILE A 85 1.39 7.23 -9.91
CA ILE A 85 1.49 5.88 -10.45
C ILE A 85 0.31 5.03 -9.93
N THR A 86 -0.27 4.21 -10.81
CA THR A 86 -1.35 3.26 -10.47
C THR A 86 -1.25 2.03 -11.38
N ALA A 87 -2.18 1.09 -11.25
CA ALA A 87 -2.27 -0.08 -12.11
C ALA A 87 -2.91 0.27 -13.47
N ALA A 88 -2.49 -0.42 -14.54
CA ALA A 88 -3.05 -0.22 -15.87
C ALA A 88 -4.52 -0.67 -15.95
N HIS A 89 -4.91 -1.74 -15.26
CA HIS A 89 -6.30 -2.18 -15.19
C HIS A 89 -7.23 -1.14 -14.56
N CYS A 90 -6.71 -0.23 -13.73
CA CYS A 90 -7.45 0.90 -13.17
C CYS A 90 -7.59 2.08 -14.14
N ALA A 91 -6.90 2.08 -15.27
CA ALA A 91 -6.74 3.26 -16.12
C ALA A 91 -7.12 3.04 -17.59
N LYS A 92 -6.90 1.84 -18.14
CA LYS A 92 -6.96 1.55 -19.58
C LYS A 92 -8.30 1.89 -20.23
N ASP A 93 -9.40 1.61 -19.55
CA ASP A 93 -10.75 1.70 -20.13
C ASP A 93 -11.46 3.04 -19.84
N PHE A 94 -10.71 4.04 -19.37
CA PHE A 94 -11.23 5.34 -18.95
C PHE A 94 -10.48 6.49 -19.62
N THR A 95 -11.12 7.65 -19.68
CA THR A 95 -10.54 8.91 -20.16
C THR A 95 -10.05 9.78 -19.00
N ALA A 96 -9.05 10.63 -19.26
CA ALA A 96 -8.43 11.47 -18.23
C ALA A 96 -9.44 12.36 -17.48
N SER A 97 -10.45 12.87 -18.17
CA SER A 97 -11.49 13.73 -17.61
C SER A 97 -12.39 13.02 -16.58
N GLU A 98 -12.42 11.69 -16.56
CA GLU A 98 -13.24 10.94 -15.62
C GLU A 98 -12.59 10.80 -14.24
N PHE A 99 -11.27 11.00 -14.15
CA PHE A 99 -10.51 10.77 -12.94
C PHE A 99 -10.50 11.96 -11.99
N THR A 100 -10.73 11.65 -10.71
CA THR A 100 -10.49 12.52 -9.57
C THR A 100 -9.52 11.85 -8.61
N ILE A 101 -8.44 12.56 -8.26
CA ILE A 101 -7.40 12.14 -7.33
C ILE A 101 -7.59 12.89 -6.02
N TYR A 102 -7.67 12.16 -4.91
CA TYR A 102 -7.68 12.72 -3.57
C TYR A 102 -6.36 12.39 -2.88
N ALA A 103 -5.63 13.43 -2.47
CA ALA A 103 -4.34 13.35 -1.78
C ALA A 103 -4.40 14.04 -0.41
N GLY A 104 -3.55 13.60 0.52
CA GLY A 104 -3.40 14.24 1.83
C GLY A 104 -4.47 13.85 2.85
N SER A 105 -5.01 12.64 2.78
CA SER A 105 -5.94 12.10 3.78
C SER A 105 -5.81 10.59 3.90
N ASN A 106 -6.06 10.07 5.10
CA ASN A 106 -6.25 8.64 5.30
C ASN A 106 -7.70 8.20 5.08
N ARG A 107 -8.62 9.09 4.69
CA ARG A 107 -10.01 8.73 4.36
C ARG A 107 -10.22 8.66 2.85
N ARG A 108 -10.90 7.60 2.40
CA ARG A 108 -11.35 7.43 1.02
C ARG A 108 -12.28 8.58 0.63
N TRP A 109 -12.13 9.10 -0.60
CA TRP A 109 -12.85 10.28 -1.12
C TRP A 109 -12.63 11.59 -0.35
N SER A 110 -11.53 11.69 0.41
CA SER A 110 -11.17 12.88 1.15
C SER A 110 -9.71 13.21 0.87
N GLY A 111 -9.35 14.48 0.98
CA GLY A 111 -8.00 14.96 0.76
C GLY A 111 -7.93 16.44 1.09
N THR A 112 -6.77 16.89 1.57
CA THR A 112 -6.43 18.32 1.59
C THR A 112 -6.30 18.86 0.16
N GLN A 113 -6.00 17.98 -0.80
CA GLN A 113 -5.80 18.33 -2.20
C GLN A 113 -6.58 17.38 -3.11
N ILE A 114 -7.41 17.98 -3.98
CA ILE A 114 -8.18 17.28 -5.01
C ILE A 114 -7.66 17.72 -6.38
N ARG A 115 -7.38 16.77 -7.27
CA ARG A 115 -6.86 17.01 -8.62
C ARG A 115 -7.60 16.19 -9.65
N THR A 116 -7.84 16.79 -10.81
CA THR A 116 -8.23 16.05 -12.02
C THR A 116 -6.99 15.57 -12.76
N VAL A 117 -7.17 14.67 -13.72
CA VAL A 117 -6.09 14.12 -14.56
C VAL A 117 -6.13 14.77 -15.94
N SER A 118 -4.97 15.15 -16.45
CA SER A 118 -4.81 15.73 -17.80
C SER A 118 -4.32 14.72 -18.84
N LYS A 119 -3.65 13.65 -18.40
CA LYS A 119 -3.12 12.61 -19.30
C LYS A 119 -3.01 11.28 -18.57
N ILE A 120 -3.38 10.21 -19.26
CA ILE A 120 -3.15 8.83 -18.86
C ILE A 120 -2.06 8.25 -19.76
N ILE A 121 -1.10 7.53 -19.18
CA ILE A 121 -0.10 6.77 -19.90
C ILE A 121 -0.15 5.35 -19.38
N VAL A 122 -0.76 4.46 -20.16
CA VAL A 122 -0.74 3.02 -19.91
C VAL A 122 0.52 2.44 -20.51
N HIS A 123 1.18 1.52 -19.80
CA HIS A 123 2.35 0.82 -20.34
C HIS A 123 2.00 0.10 -21.65
N SER A 124 2.80 0.30 -22.70
CA SER A 124 2.51 -0.23 -24.04
C SER A 124 2.48 -1.76 -24.10
N GLY A 125 3.24 -2.41 -23.21
CA GLY A 125 3.24 -3.87 -23.04
C GLY A 125 2.18 -4.42 -22.08
N TYR A 126 1.22 -3.62 -21.60
CA TYR A 126 0.18 -4.10 -20.69
C TYR A 126 -0.72 -5.15 -21.36
N ASN A 127 -0.88 -6.30 -20.70
CA ASN A 127 -1.77 -7.37 -21.13
C ASN A 127 -2.90 -7.57 -20.11
N SER A 128 -4.15 -7.32 -20.52
CA SER A 128 -5.32 -7.41 -19.64
C SER A 128 -5.78 -8.83 -19.29
N VAL A 129 -5.22 -9.85 -19.94
CA VAL A 129 -5.48 -11.26 -19.61
C VAL A 129 -4.51 -11.74 -18.55
N THR A 130 -3.23 -11.40 -18.69
CA THR A 130 -2.17 -11.89 -17.80
C THR A 130 -1.75 -10.91 -16.70
N TYR A 131 -2.24 -9.67 -16.75
CA TYR A 131 -1.80 -8.56 -15.88
C TYR A 131 -0.28 -8.30 -15.93
N VAL A 132 0.38 -8.75 -17.01
CA VAL A 132 1.79 -8.43 -17.27
C VAL A 132 1.89 -6.96 -17.64
N ASN A 133 2.88 -6.27 -17.08
CA ASN A 133 3.08 -4.82 -17.18
C ASN A 133 1.85 -4.00 -16.74
N ASP A 134 1.19 -4.40 -15.65
CA ASP A 134 0.03 -3.70 -15.08
C ASP A 134 0.41 -2.40 -14.35
N ILE A 135 0.85 -1.42 -15.12
CA ILE A 135 1.33 -0.11 -14.64
C ILE A 135 0.85 1.02 -15.55
N ALA A 136 0.38 2.10 -14.94
CA ALA A 136 0.01 3.32 -15.62
C ALA A 136 0.42 4.57 -14.82
N LEU A 137 0.62 5.68 -15.55
CA LEU A 137 0.88 7.00 -14.98
C LEU A 137 -0.31 7.92 -15.25
N LEU A 138 -0.72 8.64 -14.22
CA LEU A 138 -1.71 9.70 -14.27
C LEU A 138 -1.00 11.05 -14.10
N LYS A 139 -1.02 11.87 -15.15
CA LYS A 139 -0.54 13.25 -15.08
C LYS A 139 -1.64 14.12 -14.49
N LEU A 140 -1.37 14.77 -13.37
CA LEU A 140 -2.31 15.69 -12.75
C LEU A 140 -2.53 16.93 -13.63
N ALA A 141 -3.73 17.51 -13.61
CA ALA A 141 -4.04 18.74 -14.34
C ALA A 141 -3.37 19.97 -13.72
N SER A 142 -3.15 19.94 -12.41
CA SER A 142 -2.35 20.92 -11.67
C SER A 142 -1.48 20.20 -10.63
N PRO A 143 -0.28 20.72 -10.33
CA PRO A 143 0.62 20.08 -9.38
C PRO A 143 0.02 20.05 -7.97
N LEU A 144 0.41 19.05 -7.19
CA LEU A 144 0.23 19.01 -5.75
C LEU A 144 1.18 20.00 -5.07
N ASP A 145 0.68 20.63 -4.02
CA ASP A 145 1.49 21.38 -3.07
C ASP A 145 2.21 20.39 -2.15
N MET A 146 3.52 20.22 -2.39
CA MET A 146 4.36 19.30 -1.61
C MET A 146 4.80 19.89 -0.26
N SER A 147 4.43 21.13 0.05
CA SER A 147 4.67 21.72 1.38
C SER A 147 3.61 21.30 2.41
N ASP A 148 2.49 20.73 1.95
CA ASP A 148 1.45 20.16 2.79
C ASP A 148 1.99 18.93 3.56
N PRO A 149 1.94 18.92 4.91
CA PRO A 149 2.49 17.83 5.71
C PRO A 149 1.78 16.48 5.52
N TYR A 150 0.60 16.46 4.89
CA TYR A 150 -0.12 15.23 4.58
C TYR A 150 0.24 14.64 3.22
N VAL A 151 1.01 15.35 2.39
CA VAL A 151 1.33 14.97 1.01
C VAL A 151 2.84 14.79 0.86
N SER A 152 3.24 13.63 0.36
CA SER A 152 4.64 13.35 0.06
C SER A 152 4.78 12.42 -1.14
N SER A 153 5.98 12.33 -1.72
CA SER A 153 6.25 11.39 -2.81
C SER A 153 6.90 10.12 -2.28
N ILE A 154 6.62 8.97 -2.89
CA ILE A 154 7.37 7.74 -2.66
C ILE A 154 8.60 7.71 -3.57
N CYS A 155 9.69 7.11 -3.08
CA CYS A 155 10.86 6.89 -3.91
C CYS A 155 10.59 5.79 -4.93
N LEU A 156 11.08 6.00 -6.16
CA LEU A 156 11.21 4.93 -7.13
C LEU A 156 12.54 4.18 -6.88
N PRO A 157 12.58 2.85 -7.09
CA PRO A 157 13.82 2.10 -7.00
C PRO A 157 14.84 2.63 -8.02
N SER A 158 16.12 2.67 -7.61
CA SER A 158 17.23 2.99 -8.51
C SER A 158 17.32 1.94 -9.61
N VAL A 159 16.89 2.28 -10.82
CA VAL A 159 17.06 1.42 -11.99
C VAL A 159 18.49 1.56 -12.54
N SER A 160 19.39 0.73 -12.05
CA SER A 160 20.61 0.43 -12.83
C SER A 160 20.22 -0.50 -13.98
N GLN A 161 20.95 -0.44 -15.11
CA GLN A 161 20.71 -1.35 -16.24
C GLN A 161 20.78 -2.82 -15.79
N ALA A 162 21.66 -3.14 -14.83
CA ALA A 162 21.78 -4.47 -14.22
C ALA A 162 20.51 -4.89 -13.45
N THR A 163 19.94 -3.97 -12.67
CA THR A 163 18.70 -4.15 -11.90
C THR A 163 17.48 -4.38 -12.79
N LEU A 164 17.42 -3.74 -13.97
CA LEU A 164 16.36 -3.97 -14.96
C LEU A 164 16.49 -5.33 -15.66
N SER A 165 17.72 -5.81 -15.87
CA SER A 165 17.97 -7.10 -16.53
C SER A 165 17.83 -8.31 -15.61
N ALA A 166 17.84 -8.13 -14.29
CA ALA A 166 17.83 -9.23 -13.32
C ALA A 166 16.51 -9.37 -12.53
N GLY A 167 15.53 -8.49 -12.72
CA GLY A 167 14.29 -8.55 -11.94
C GLY A 167 14.58 -8.54 -10.44
N GLU A 168 15.48 -7.66 -9.99
CA GLU A 168 15.93 -7.59 -8.60
C GLU A 168 14.82 -7.06 -7.68
N TRP A 169 13.85 -7.93 -7.41
CA TRP A 169 12.85 -7.75 -6.38
C TRP A 169 13.50 -7.81 -5.00
N PRO A 170 12.85 -7.27 -3.95
CA PRO A 170 13.36 -7.42 -2.60
C PRO A 170 13.59 -8.91 -2.27
N PRO A 171 14.73 -9.30 -1.65
CA PRO A 171 15.07 -10.70 -1.39
C PRO A 171 13.94 -11.45 -0.69
N VAL A 172 13.79 -12.74 -0.93
CA VAL A 172 12.76 -13.59 -0.28
C VAL A 172 12.78 -13.42 1.25
N GLY A 173 11.61 -13.28 1.87
CA GLY A 173 11.44 -13.04 3.30
C GLY A 173 11.57 -11.57 3.73
N THR A 174 11.85 -10.66 2.80
CA THR A 174 11.90 -9.21 3.07
C THR A 174 10.51 -8.72 3.47
N ASN A 175 10.43 -7.98 4.57
CA ASN A 175 9.19 -7.33 4.98
C ASN A 175 8.88 -6.16 4.03
N VAL A 176 7.67 -6.16 3.48
CA VAL A 176 7.13 -5.07 2.67
C VAL A 176 5.79 -4.63 3.25
N VAL A 177 5.38 -3.39 3.00
CA VAL A 177 4.10 -2.86 3.49
C VAL A 177 3.18 -2.58 2.33
N ALA A 178 2.00 -3.21 2.35
CA ALA A 178 0.91 -2.85 1.47
C ALA A 178 -0.03 -1.86 2.18
N VAL A 179 -0.46 -0.84 1.45
CA VAL A 179 -1.30 0.25 1.98
C VAL A 179 -2.43 0.52 0.99
N GLY A 180 -3.66 0.68 1.47
CA GLY A 180 -4.79 0.99 0.60
C GLY A 180 -6.16 0.94 1.27
N TRP A 181 -7.21 1.15 0.48
CA TRP A 181 -8.61 1.03 0.90
C TRP A 181 -9.29 -0.21 0.29
N GLY A 182 -8.51 -1.24 -0.03
CA GLY A 182 -9.03 -2.53 -0.51
C GLY A 182 -9.81 -3.27 0.58
N ARG A 183 -10.57 -4.30 0.19
CA ARG A 183 -11.33 -5.11 1.15
C ARG A 183 -10.40 -5.77 2.16
N LEU A 184 -10.88 -5.91 3.40
CA LEU A 184 -10.15 -6.57 4.48
C LEU A 184 -10.45 -8.07 4.61
N SER A 185 -11.51 -8.51 3.92
CA SER A 185 -11.92 -9.90 3.81
C SER A 185 -12.58 -10.10 2.45
N GLU A 186 -12.56 -11.33 1.94
CA GLU A 186 -13.28 -11.71 0.73
C GLU A 186 -14.76 -11.33 0.84
N GLY A 187 -15.28 -10.61 -0.15
CA GLY A 187 -16.66 -10.10 -0.15
C GLY A 187 -16.99 -9.04 0.91
N GLY A 188 -16.03 -8.63 1.76
CA GLY A 188 -16.21 -7.62 2.80
C GLY A 188 -16.33 -6.20 2.25
N SER A 189 -16.79 -5.22 3.03
CA SER A 189 -16.90 -3.83 2.55
C SER A 189 -15.54 -3.15 2.39
N LEU A 190 -15.48 -2.14 1.51
CA LEU A 190 -14.29 -1.29 1.39
C LEU A 190 -14.18 -0.38 2.62
N PRO A 191 -13.05 -0.40 3.36
CA PRO A 191 -12.87 0.47 4.51
C PRO A 191 -12.88 1.94 4.08
N SER A 192 -13.39 2.82 4.94
CA SER A 192 -13.32 4.27 4.73
C SER A 192 -11.95 4.84 5.10
N THR A 193 -11.29 4.25 6.10
CA THR A 193 -9.94 4.61 6.54
C THR A 193 -8.89 3.75 5.84
N LEU A 194 -7.75 4.35 5.50
CA LEU A 194 -6.60 3.70 4.87
C LEU A 194 -6.11 2.59 5.78
N GLN A 195 -5.80 1.44 5.19
CA GLN A 195 -5.29 0.28 5.90
C GLN A 195 -3.83 0.07 5.54
N GLN A 196 -3.07 -0.50 6.46
CA GLN A 196 -1.69 -0.90 6.27
C GLN A 196 -1.49 -2.35 6.74
N VAL A 197 -0.61 -3.09 6.07
CA VAL A 197 -0.29 -4.47 6.44
C VAL A 197 1.14 -4.84 6.05
N THR A 198 1.88 -5.46 6.99
CA THR A 198 3.18 -6.04 6.69
C THR A 198 3.01 -7.44 6.06
N LEU A 199 3.62 -7.61 4.90
CA LEU A 199 3.76 -8.86 4.15
C LEU A 199 5.24 -9.23 4.05
N GLN A 200 5.53 -10.45 3.63
CA GLN A 200 6.89 -10.90 3.31
C GLN A 200 6.96 -11.31 1.85
N THR A 201 8.03 -10.94 1.16
CA THR A 201 8.29 -11.42 -0.20
C THR A 201 8.41 -12.94 -0.22
N VAL A 202 7.86 -13.55 -1.26
CA VAL A 202 7.79 -15.00 -1.44
C VAL A 202 8.55 -15.37 -2.70
N ASP A 203 9.24 -16.51 -2.66
CA ASP A 203 9.90 -17.09 -3.82
C ASP A 203 8.89 -17.32 -4.95
N TYR A 204 9.24 -16.95 -6.18
CA TYR A 204 8.38 -17.15 -7.35
C TYR A 204 8.09 -18.63 -7.65
N GLN A 205 8.98 -19.54 -7.22
CA GLN A 205 8.81 -20.98 -7.34
C GLN A 205 7.96 -21.58 -6.20
N ALA A 206 7.62 -20.81 -5.17
CA ALA A 206 6.77 -21.30 -4.09
C ALA A 206 5.35 -21.57 -4.61
N SER A 207 4.74 -22.67 -4.17
CA SER A 207 3.39 -23.08 -4.58
C SER A 207 2.28 -22.06 -4.27
N THR A 208 2.54 -21.13 -3.34
CA THR A 208 1.65 -20.02 -3.01
C THR A 208 1.73 -18.85 -4.00
N CYS A 209 2.73 -18.83 -4.88
CA CYS A 209 3.01 -17.77 -5.84
C CYS A 209 2.89 -18.23 -7.29
N THR A 210 3.36 -19.44 -7.61
CA THR A 210 3.38 -19.97 -8.99
C THR A 210 2.02 -19.95 -9.70
N PRO A 211 0.88 -20.19 -9.03
CA PRO A 211 -0.43 -20.15 -9.70
C PRO A 211 -0.88 -18.75 -10.13
N THR A 212 -0.35 -17.69 -9.54
CA THR A 212 -0.80 -16.30 -9.77
C THR A 212 0.19 -15.48 -10.59
N MET A 213 1.46 -15.89 -10.64
CA MET A 213 2.51 -15.20 -11.38
C MET A 213 2.62 -15.68 -12.82
N VAL A 214 2.69 -14.74 -13.77
CA VAL A 214 2.85 -15.04 -15.20
C VAL A 214 4.27 -14.72 -15.69
N ASP A 215 4.89 -13.66 -15.19
CA ASP A 215 6.24 -13.26 -15.59
C ASP A 215 7.05 -12.71 -14.40
N TRP A 216 8.06 -13.47 -13.97
CA TRP A 216 8.91 -13.15 -12.82
C TRP A 216 9.82 -11.94 -13.06
N HIS A 217 10.04 -11.51 -14.31
CA HIS A 217 10.85 -10.32 -14.59
C HIS A 217 10.10 -9.02 -14.24
N VAL A 218 8.77 -9.05 -14.24
CA VAL A 218 7.91 -7.86 -14.05
C VAL A 218 6.85 -8.03 -12.94
N GLN A 219 6.87 -9.16 -12.23
CA GLN A 219 6.00 -9.46 -11.10
C GLN A 219 6.79 -10.13 -9.97
N PHE A 220 6.37 -9.91 -8.72
CA PHE A 220 6.83 -10.65 -7.54
C PHE A 220 5.66 -10.94 -6.61
N CYS A 221 5.81 -11.90 -5.71
CA CYS A 221 4.79 -12.24 -4.72
C CYS A 221 5.18 -11.74 -3.33
N ALA A 222 4.17 -11.31 -2.57
CA ALA A 222 4.30 -11.07 -1.14
C ALA A 222 3.05 -11.56 -0.40
N GLY A 223 3.25 -12.14 0.77
CA GLY A 223 2.17 -12.71 1.59
C GLY A 223 2.64 -13.04 3.01
N VAL A 224 1.85 -13.81 3.75
CA VAL A 224 2.27 -14.41 5.03
C VAL A 224 2.04 -15.91 5.02
N SER A 225 2.91 -16.62 5.74
CA SER A 225 2.75 -18.04 6.05
C SER A 225 1.40 -18.29 6.74
N GLY A 226 0.57 -19.17 6.15
CA GLY A 226 -0.76 -19.50 6.66
C GLY A 226 -1.92 -18.75 5.97
N GLY A 227 -1.64 -17.85 5.03
CA GLY A 227 -2.67 -17.10 4.30
C GLY A 227 -3.26 -15.92 5.09
N GLY A 228 -4.32 -15.30 4.54
CA GLY A 228 -5.08 -14.25 5.25
C GLY A 228 -4.50 -12.83 5.24
N LYS A 229 -3.40 -12.57 4.51
CA LYS A 229 -2.99 -11.20 4.13
C LYS A 229 -2.61 -11.15 2.66
N GLY A 230 -3.21 -10.20 1.93
CA GLY A 230 -3.04 -10.03 0.49
C GLY A 230 -4.15 -9.14 -0.07
N ASN A 231 -4.25 -9.09 -1.39
CA ASN A 231 -5.40 -8.50 -2.07
C ASN A 231 -6.65 -9.35 -1.82
N CYS A 232 -7.65 -8.80 -1.15
CA CYS A 232 -8.99 -9.39 -1.10
C CYS A 232 -9.81 -8.91 -2.29
N ALA A 233 -10.43 -9.85 -3.01
CA ALA A 233 -11.39 -9.58 -4.08
C ALA A 233 -12.76 -9.15 -3.52
#